data_AF-F6EGT5-F1
#
_entry.id   AF-F6EGT5-F1
#
_cell.length_a   1.000
_cell.length_b   1.000
_cell.length_c   1.000
_cell.angle_alpha   90.00
_cell.angle_beta   90.00
_cell.angle_gamma   90.00
#
_symmetry.space_group_name_H-M   'P 1'
#
loop_
_entity.id
_entity.type
_entity.pdbx_description
1 polymer ?
#
loop_
_entity_poly.entity_id
_entity_poly.type
_entity_poly.pdbx_seq_one_letter_code
_entity_poly.pdbx_strand_id
1 'polypeptide(L)' 'MLVSHAMDEVNRLCDAVVLLDAGRVIAEGTPSEITAQARAADLEEAFVCLTGRALQDDMEEN' A
#
# COMPACT_ATOMS: atom_id res chain seq x y z
N MET A 1 13.30 -0.86 -9.24
CA MET A 1 12.47 -1.41 -8.17
C MET A 1 12.53 -0.41 -7.03
N LEU A 2 11.41 0.23 -6.72
CA LEU A 2 11.27 1.23 -5.66
C LEU A 2 10.55 0.58 -4.48
N VAL A 3 11.02 0.82 -3.25
CA VAL A 3 10.33 0.42 -2.01
C VAL A 3 10.15 1.70 -1.20
N SER A 4 8.90 2.10 -1.00
CA SER A 4 8.53 3.30 -0.27
C SER A 4 7.28 3.01 0.57
N HIS A 5 7.16 3.67 1.71
CA HIS A 5 5.93 3.68 2.51
C HIS A 5 5.01 4.85 2.12
N ALA A 6 5.53 5.81 1.34
CA ALA A 6 4.74 6.93 0.83
C ALA A 6 3.87 6.46 -0.36
N MET A 7 2.64 6.03 -0.05
CA MET A 7 1.72 5.42 -1.01
C MET A 7 1.32 6.36 -2.16
N ASP A 8 1.27 7.67 -1.93
CA ASP A 8 1.01 8.67 -2.99
C ASP A 8 2.09 8.69 -4.08
N GLU A 9 3.35 8.55 -3.69
CA GLU A 9 4.48 8.52 -4.62
C GLU A 9 4.46 7.23 -5.44
N VAL A 10 4.18 6.10 -4.78
CA VAL A 10 4.02 4.80 -5.43
C VAL A 10 2.87 4.82 -6.45
N ASN A 11 1.73 5.42 -6.10
CA ASN A 11 0.58 5.52 -6.99
C ASN A 11 0.86 6.35 -8.27
N ARG A 12 1.75 7.34 -8.17
CA ARG A 12 2.09 8.23 -9.30
C ARG A 12 3.23 7.71 -10.19
N LEU A 13 4.17 6.97 -9.60
CA LEU A 13 5.41 6.59 -10.28
C LEU A 13 5.45 5.12 -10.72
N CYS A 14 4.57 4.26 -10.19
CA CYS A 14 4.63 2.82 -10.44
C CYS A 14 3.41 2.31 -11.23
N ASP A 15 3.69 1.62 -12.33
CA ASP A 15 2.67 0.90 -13.10
C ASP A 15 2.25 -0.41 -12.42
N ALA A 16 3.12 -0.99 -11.59
CA ALA A 16 2.88 -2.24 -10.86
C ALA A 16 3.39 -2.13 -9.42
N VAL A 17 2.61 -2.66 -8.48
CA VAL A 17 2.82 -2.57 -7.03
C VAL A 17 2.65 -3.95 -6.41
N VAL A 18 3.48 -4.24 -5.41
CA VAL A 18 3.35 -5.42 -4.55
C VAL A 18 3.18 -4.92 -3.12
N LEU A 19 2.06 -5.24 -2.50
CA LEU A 19 1.84 -4.98 -1.08
C LEU A 19 2.40 -6.14 -0.25
N LEU A 20 3.23 -5.79 0.71
CA LEU A 20 3.89 -6.72 1.63
C LEU A 20 3.45 -6.43 3.06
N ASP A 21 3.04 -7.47 3.80
CA ASP A 21 2.84 -7.42 5.25
C ASP A 21 3.53 -8.61 5.90
N ALA A 22 4.30 -8.37 6.97
CA ALA A 22 5.02 -9.38 7.74
C ALA A 22 5.82 -10.40 6.89
N GLY A 23 6.44 -9.93 5.81
CA GLY A 23 7.22 -10.77 4.89
C GLY A 23 6.39 -11.63 3.93
N ARG A 24 5.09 -11.34 3.78
CA ARG A 24 4.18 -12.01 2.85
C ARG A 24 3.58 -11.02 1.87
N VAL A 25 3.43 -11.45 0.62
CA VAL A 25 2.67 -10.70 -0.38
C VAL A 25 1.19 -10.85 -0.06
N ILE A 26 0.50 -9.72 0.09
CA ILE A 26 -0.94 -9.68 0.38
C ILE A 26 -1.76 -9.23 -0.84
N ALA A 27 -1.16 -8.46 -1.74
CA ALA A 27 -1.73 -8.07 -3.03
C ALA A 27 -0.63 -7.72 -4.03
N GLU A 28 -0.92 -7.89 -5.32
CA GLU A 28 -0.04 -7.57 -6.43
C GLU A 28 -0.89 -7.12 -7.61
N GLY A 29 -0.46 -6.07 -8.31
CA GLY A 29 -1.14 -5.53 -9.48
C GLY A 29 -0.84 -4.05 -9.68
N THR A 30 -1.57 -3.42 -10.58
CA THR A 30 -1.57 -1.95 -10.68
C THR A 30 -2.20 -1.33 -9.42
N PRO A 31 -1.89 -0.07 -9.09
CA PRO A 31 -2.52 0.62 -7.96
C PRO A 31 -4.06 0.56 -8.02
N SER A 32 -4.63 0.75 -9.21
CA SER A 32 -6.09 0.73 -9.43
C SER A 32 -6.70 -0.65 -9.24
N GLU A 33 -6.00 -1.74 -9.59
CA GLU A 33 -6.49 -3.10 -9.35
C GLU A 33 -6.51 -3.43 -7.87
N ILE A 34 -5.47 -3.03 -7.14
CA ILE A 34 -5.34 -3.26 -5.70
C ILE A 34 -6.43 -2.50 -4.93
N THR A 35 -6.66 -1.23 -5.24
CA THR A 35 -7.72 -0.43 -4.59
C THR A 35 -9.11 -0.96 -4.92
N ALA A 36 -9.35 -1.37 -6.17
CA ALA A 36 -10.60 -2.01 -6.56
C ALA A 36 -10.86 -3.34 -5.84
N GLN A 37 -9.82 -4.17 -5.66
CA GLN A 37 -9.90 -5.43 -4.94
C GLN A 37 -10.23 -5.20 -3.45
N ALA A 38 -9.59 -4.21 -2.83
CA ALA A 38 -9.79 -3.88 -1.43
C ALA A 38 -11.07 -3.06 -1.16
N ARG A 39 -11.74 -2.56 -2.21
CA ARG A 39 -12.85 -1.59 -2.13
C ARG A 39 -12.47 -0.32 -1.37
N ALA A 40 -11.26 0.15 -1.62
CA ALA A 40 -10.65 1.29 -0.97
C ALA A 40 -10.53 2.48 -1.94
N ALA A 41 -10.43 3.69 -1.39
CA ALA A 41 -10.22 4.92 -2.15
C ALA A 41 -8.77 5.05 -2.63
N ASP A 42 -7.81 4.55 -1.85
CA ASP A 42 -6.38 4.63 -2.13
C ASP A 42 -5.62 3.39 -1.61
N LEU A 43 -4.32 3.33 -1.89
CA LEU A 43 -3.45 2.21 -1.51
C LEU A 43 -3.25 2.09 0.02
N GLU A 44 -3.36 3.20 0.74
CA GLU A 44 -3.26 3.22 2.20
C GLU A 44 -4.50 2.57 2.81
N GLU A 45 -5.69 2.99 2.41
CA GLU A 45 -6.94 2.36 2.83
C GLU A 45 -6.99 0.90 2.36
N ALA A 46 -6.48 0.58 1.17
CA ALA A 46 -6.38 -0.79 0.68
C ALA A 46 -5.49 -1.64 1.59
N PHE A 47 -4.35 -1.11 2.05
CA PHE A 47 -3.46 -1.80 2.97
C PHE A 47 -4.14 -2.07 4.32
N VAL A 48 -4.85 -1.07 4.87
CA VAL A 48 -5.61 -1.22 6.13
C VAL A 48 -6.71 -2.26 5.97
N CYS A 49 -7.47 -2.24 4.87
CA CYS A 49 -8.52 -3.22 4.60
C CYS A 49 -7.99 -4.65 4.45
N LEU A 50 -6.83 -4.82 3.81
CA LEU A 50 -6.25 -6.14 3.54
C LEU A 50 -5.51 -6.72 4.75
N THR A 51 -4.90 -5.89 5.60
CA THR A 51 -4.10 -6.34 6.75
C THR A 51 -4.85 -6.27 8.08
N GLY A 52 -5.88 -5.44 8.18
CA GLY A 52 -6.56 -5.12 9.43
C GLY A 52 -5.70 -4.32 10.41
N ARG A 53 -4.55 -3.79 9.97
CA ARG A 53 -3.66 -2.94 10.77
C ARG A 53 -3.81 -1.51 10.31
N ALA A 54 -4.00 -0.59 11.24
CA ALA A 54 -3.80 0.82 10.95
C ALA A 54 -2.32 1.02 10.59
N LEU A 55 -2.04 1.80 9.54
CA LEU A 55 -0.69 2.28 9.29
C LEU A 55 -0.26 3.04 10.55
N GLN A 56 0.82 2.57 11.19
CA GLN A 56 1.45 3.35 12.23
C GLN A 56 2.13 4.50 11.50
N ASP A 57 1.59 5.72 11.67
CA ASP A 57 2.38 6.93 11.48
C ASP A 57 3.49 6.86 12.52
N ASP A 58 4.61 6.24 12.16
CA ASP A 58 5.86 6.41 12.88
C ASP A 58 6.23 7.88 12.69
N MET A 59 5.69 8.73 13.57
CA MET A 59 6.21 10.07 13.81
C MET A 59 7.65 9.91 14.30
N GLU A 60 8.60 9.77 13.37
CA GLU A 60 10.01 10.00 13.64
C GLU A 60 10.21 11.50 13.82
N GLU A 61 9.80 12.03 14.98
CA GLU A 61 10.35 13.29 15.51
C GLU A 61 11.47 12.97 16.49
N ASN A 62 12.73 13.07 16.03
CA ASN A 62 13.84 13.56 16.85
C ASN A 62 14.86 14.36 16.03
#